data_AF-F4X5H8-F1
#
_entry.id   AF-F4X5H8-F1
#
_cell.length_a   1.000
_cell.length_b   1.000
_cell.length_c   1.000
_cell.angle_alpha   90.00
_cell.angle_beta   90.00
_cell.angle_gamma   90.00
#
_symmetry.space_group_name_H-M   'P 1'
#
loop_
_entity.id
_entity.type
_entity.pdbx_description
1 polymer ?
#
loop_
_entity_poly.entity_id
_entity_poly.type
_entity_poly.pdbx_seq_one_letter_code
_entity_poly.pdbx_strand_id
1 'polypeptide(L)' 'MESGKSESTPKQAMVYICGECHHDNEIRAKDAIRCRECGYRIMYKKRTKRRMFFYVFDLIQLTLFKYNQAKSNF' A
#
# COMPACT_ATOMS: atom_id res chain seq x y z
N MET A 1 0.39 9.80 -37.85
CA MET A 1 1.30 9.83 -36.68
C MET A 1 0.49 10.31 -35.48
N GLU A 2 0.78 9.71 -34.32
CA GLU A 2 0.28 10.03 -32.96
C GLU A 2 -1.21 9.84 -32.68
N SER A 3 -1.65 9.34 -31.52
CA SER A 3 -1.00 9.26 -30.20
C SER A 3 -1.60 8.11 -29.39
N GLY A 4 -0.77 7.17 -28.93
CA GLY A 4 -1.17 6.15 -27.96
C GLY A 4 -1.44 6.76 -26.59
N LYS A 5 -2.69 6.69 -26.13
CA LYS A 5 -3.09 7.11 -24.78
C LYS A 5 -2.73 5.98 -23.81
N SER A 6 -1.62 6.12 -23.11
CA SER A 6 -1.24 5.23 -22.01
C SER A 6 -2.17 5.48 -20.82
N GLU A 7 -3.05 4.53 -20.56
CA GLU A 7 -3.99 4.57 -19.44
C GLU A 7 -3.21 4.35 -18.14
N SER A 8 -2.79 5.46 -17.52
CA SER A 8 -2.11 5.43 -16.23
C SER A 8 -3.13 5.09 -15.14
N THR A 9 -3.01 3.90 -14.57
CA THR A 9 -3.72 3.47 -13.36
C THR A 9 -3.72 4.62 -12.33
N PRO A 10 -4.85 4.97 -11.70
CA PRO A 10 -4.89 6.07 -10.74
C PRO A 10 -3.98 5.73 -9.56
N LYS A 11 -2.84 6.43 -9.47
CA LYS A 11 -1.91 6.32 -8.35
C LYS A 11 -2.66 6.83 -7.11
N GLN A 12 -3.13 5.90 -6.27
CA GLN A 12 -3.80 6.23 -5.02
C GLN A 12 -2.90 7.16 -4.20
N ALA A 13 -3.44 8.29 -3.75
CA ALA A 13 -2.71 9.23 -2.90
C ALA A 13 -2.24 8.50 -1.63
N MET A 14 -0.95 8.55 -1.34
CA MET A 14 -0.38 7.93 -0.15
C MET A 14 -0.55 8.87 1.04
N VAL A 15 -1.16 8.37 2.11
CA VAL A 15 -1.36 9.12 3.36
C VAL A 15 -0.18 8.89 4.30
N TYR A 16 0.37 9.98 4.82
CA TYR A 16 1.42 10.00 5.84
C TYR A 16 0.86 10.56 7.15
N ILE A 17 1.45 10.16 8.28
CA ILE A 17 1.06 10.60 9.62
C ILE A 17 2.19 11.45 10.18
N CYS A 18 1.90 12.65 10.66
CA CYS A 18 2.91 13.50 11.31
C CYS A 18 3.39 12.90 12.64
N GLY A 19 4.68 13.05 12.97
CA GLY A 19 5.23 12.55 14.24
C GLY A 19 4.79 13.31 15.49
N GLU A 20 4.32 14.55 15.35
CA GLU A 20 3.97 15.40 16.50
C GLU A 20 2.44 15.61 16.60
N CYS A 21 1.80 16.16 15.56
CA CYS A 21 0.35 16.35 15.57
C CYS A 21 -0.46 15.09 15.24
N HIS A 22 0.19 13.99 14.82
CA HIS A 22 -0.47 12.74 14.41
C HIS A 22 -1.55 12.89 13.32
N HIS A 23 -1.54 14.03 12.63
CA HIS A 23 -2.50 14.32 11.59
C HIS A 23 -2.15 13.60 10.29
N ASP A 24 -3.18 13.24 9.53
CA ASP A 24 -3.05 12.63 8.22
C ASP A 24 -2.72 13.71 7.18
N ASN A 25 -1.60 13.54 6.49
CA ASN A 25 -1.16 14.44 5.43
C ASN A 25 -1.02 13.68 4.11
N GLU A 26 -1.68 14.17 3.07
CA GLU A 26 -1.54 13.67 1.70
C GLU A 26 -0.40 14.42 1.00
N ILE A 27 0.70 13.71 0.74
CA ILE A 27 1.87 14.30 0.08
C ILE A 27 2.05 13.66 -1.30
N ARG A 28 2.19 14.50 -2.32
CA ARG A 28 2.55 14.08 -3.67
C ARG A 28 4.07 13.95 -3.78
N ALA A 29 4.55 13.04 -4.63
CA ALA A 29 5.98 12.72 -4.76
C ALA A 29 6.90 13.90 -5.19
N LYS A 30 6.35 15.06 -5.56
CA LYS A 30 7.11 16.26 -5.95
C LYS A 30 7.02 17.39 -4.92
N ASP A 31 6.17 17.27 -3.91
CA ASP A 31 5.99 18.31 -2.89
C ASP A 31 7.03 18.19 -1.78
N ALA A 32 7.41 19.33 -1.21
CA ALA A 32 8.32 19.37 -0.06
C ALA A 32 7.69 18.74 1.19
N ILE A 33 8.46 17.95 1.94
CA ILE A 33 7.98 17.26 3.13
C ILE A 33 7.77 18.25 4.29
N ARG A 34 6.54 18.71 4.46
CA ARG A 34 6.14 19.62 5.55
C ARG A 34 4.72 19.34 5.99
N CYS A 35 4.52 19.26 7.29
CA CYS A 35 3.21 19.17 7.93
C CYS A 35 2.44 20.48 7.68
N ARG A 36 1.20 20.40 7.18
CA ARG A 36 0.39 21.61 6.89
C ARG A 36 -0.05 22.37 8.14
N GLU A 37 -0.17 21.67 9.26
CA GLU A 37 -0.66 22.23 10.52
C GLU A 37 0.47 22.68 11.44
N CYS A 38 1.60 21.97 11.42
CA CYS A 38 2.63 22.07 12.44
C CYS A 38 4.02 22.45 11.89
N GLY A 39 4.23 22.40 10.56
CA GLY A 39 5.52 22.70 9.94
C GLY A 39 6.64 21.66 10.22
N TYR A 40 6.36 20.64 11.03
CA TYR A 40 7.27 19.53 11.29
C TYR A 40 7.57 18.72 10.02
N ARG A 41 8.77 18.14 9.97
CA ARG A 41 9.33 17.52 8.75
C ARG A 41 9.45 16.01 8.82
N ILE A 42 9.19 15.41 9.98
CA ILE A 42 9.22 13.95 10.15
C ILE A 42 7.79 13.41 10.08
N MET A 43 7.59 12.44 9.20
CA MET A 43 6.30 11.80 8.98
C MET A 43 6.47 10.29 8.81
N TYR A 44 5.54 9.54 9.37
CA TYR A 44 5.45 8.10 9.26
C TYR A 44 4.49 7.70 8.12
N LYS A 45 4.75 6.57 7.47
CA LYS A 45 3.85 6.04 6.45
C LYS A 45 2.65 5.37 7.11
N LYS A 46 1.41 5.71 6.70
CA LYS A 46 0.21 5.06 7.24
C LYS A 46 0.18 3.57 6.94
N ARG A 47 -0.18 2.75 7.94
CA ARG A 47 -0.27 1.29 7.80
C ARG A 47 -1.35 0.91 6.78
N THR A 48 -1.00 0.07 5.81
CA THR A 48 -1.95 -0.45 4.82
C THR A 48 -2.85 -1.52 5.45
N LYS A 49 -4.17 -1.40 5.29
CA LYS A 49 -5.14 -2.42 5.76
C LYS A 49 -4.99 -3.77 5.04
N ARG A 50 -4.37 -3.79 3.85
CA ARG A 50 -4.16 -5.01 3.05
C ARG A 50 -3.21 -6.05 3.67
N ARG A 51 -2.32 -5.66 4.60
CA ARG A 51 -1.39 -6.62 5.24
C ARG A 51 -2.05 -7.57 6.25
N MET A 52 -3.26 -7.30 6.73
CA MET A 52 -4.03 -8.29 7.51
C MET A 52 -4.53 -9.44 6.63
N PHE A 53 -4.72 -9.20 5.33
CA PHE A 53 -5.14 -10.24 4.38
C PHE A 53 -3.99 -11.15 3.95
N PHE A 54 -2.73 -10.72 4.04
CA PHE A 54 -1.57 -11.55 3.68
C PHE A 54 -1.54 -12.83 4.54
N TYR A 55 -1.65 -12.70 5.86
CA TYR A 55 -1.69 -13.87 6.77
C TYR A 55 -2.86 -14.83 6.50
N VAL A 56 -4.03 -14.34 6.10
CA VAL A 56 -5.21 -15.18 5.90
C VAL A 56 -5.20 -15.82 4.50
N PHE A 57 -4.85 -15.06 3.48
CA PHE A 57 -4.89 -15.52 2.09
C PHE A 57 -3.70 -16.43 1.74
N ASP A 58 -2.51 -16.18 2.31
CA ASP A 58 -1.34 -17.04 2.09
C ASP A 58 -1.48 -18.40 2.77
N LEU A 59 -2.09 -18.48 3.96
CA LEU A 59 -2.38 -19.76 4.62
C LEU A 59 -3.39 -20.61 3.83
N ILE A 60 -4.39 -19.99 3.21
CA ILE A 60 -5.38 -20.69 2.38
C ILE A 60 -4.72 -21.21 1.09
N GLN A 61 -3.87 -20.41 0.44
CA GLN A 61 -3.13 -20.87 -0.75
C GLN A 61 -2.15 -22.01 -0.43
N LEU A 62 -1.42 -21.93 0.69
CA LEU A 62 -0.49 -23.00 1.09
C LEU A 62 -1.21 -24.31 1.45
N THR A 63 -2.35 -24.23 2.14
CA THR A 63 -3.15 -25.41 2.47
C THR A 63 -3.80 -26.02 1.23
N LEU A 64 -4.31 -25.21 0.29
CA LEU A 64 -4.83 -25.69 -0.99
C LEU A 64 -3.73 -26.25 -1.90
N PHE A 65 -2.54 -25.65 -1.94
CA PHE A 65 -1.41 -26.18 -2.73
C PHE A 65 -0.92 -27.52 -2.16
N LYS A 66 -0.82 -27.64 -0.84
CA LYS A 66 -0.55 -28.93 -0.15
C LYS A 66 -1.65 -29.96 -0.40
N TYR A 67 -2.92 -29.56 -0.37
CA TYR A 67 -4.06 -30.44 -0.66
C TYR A 67 -4.04 -30.96 -2.11
N ASN A 68 -3.75 -30.08 -3.08
CA ASN A 68 -3.63 -30.46 -4.48
C ASN A 68 -2.39 -31.34 -4.75
N GLN A 69 -1.26 -31.09 -4.08
CA GLN A 69 -0.09 -31.98 -4.14
C GLN A 69 -0.40 -33.36 -3.51
N ALA A 70 -1.14 -33.43 -2.42
CA ALA A 70 -1.52 -34.71 -1.80
C ALA A 70 -2.44 -35.56 -2.69
N LYS A 71 -3.30 -34.91 -3.50
CA LYS A 71 -4.18 -35.60 -4.45
C LYS A 71 -3.50 -36.04 -5.75
N SER A 72 -2.38 -35.42 -6.14
CA SER A 72 -1.62 -35.81 -7.33
C SER A 72 -0.60 -36.94 -7.09
N ASN A 73 -0.42 -37.36 -5.83
CA ASN A 73 0.51 -38.43 -5.43
C ASN A 73 -0.22 -39.72 -4.98
N PHE A 74 -1.54 -39.81 -5.18
CA PHE A 74 -2.35 -41.03 -5.03
C PHE A 74 -3.01 -41.37 -6.37
#